data_AF-A0A950SLM6-F1
#
_entry.id   AF-A0A950SLM6-F1
#
_cell.length_a   1.000
_cell.length_b   1.000
_cell.length_c   1.000
_cell.angle_alpha   90.00
_cell.angle_beta   90.00
_cell.angle_gamma   90.00
#
_symmetry.space_group_name_H-M   'P 1'
#
loop_
_entity.id
_entity.type
_entity.pdbx_description
1 polymer ?
#
loop_
_entity_poly.entity_id
_entity_poly.type
_entity_poly.pdbx_seq_one_letter_code
_entity_poly.pdbx_strand_id
1 'polypeptide(L)'
;MQFSHLDTVSNGLFRADGRSPMLELSNAMVRLYKDVFGRGPTKARAHFAGPDTLVIVLEDSMTVAERNLASLGEHQRLRDARMFFQYAVEREFRQTVEQILGRRTVAFISGIDTREDVAVELFTLEPEGAVEPRAAADRVP
;
A
#
# COMPACT_ATOMS: atom_id res chain seq x y z
N MET A 1 43.71 -6.89 -2.45
CA MET A 1 42.61 -7.46 -1.67
C MET A 1 41.40 -6.57 -1.87
N GLN A 2 40.37 -7.15 -2.48
CA GLN A 2 39.12 -6.54 -2.91
C GLN A 2 38.10 -6.63 -1.75
N PHE A 3 37.14 -5.70 -1.67
CA PHE A 3 35.69 -5.98 -1.74
C PHE A 3 34.88 -4.69 -1.57
N SER A 4 34.13 -4.38 -2.62
CA SER A 4 33.05 -3.40 -2.73
C SER A 4 31.80 -3.89 -1.99
N HIS A 5 31.10 -2.98 -1.30
CA HIS A 5 29.96 -3.29 -0.42
C HIS A 5 28.65 -2.60 -0.86
N LEU A 6 28.42 -2.45 -2.17
CA LEU A 6 27.28 -1.66 -2.68
C LEU A 6 26.33 -2.37 -3.66
N ASP A 7 26.50 -3.67 -3.95
CA ASP A 7 25.74 -4.31 -5.05
C ASP A 7 24.57 -5.22 -4.63
N THR A 8 24.25 -5.39 -3.35
CA THR A 8 23.23 -6.39 -2.94
C THR A 8 21.78 -5.89 -2.99
N VAL A 9 21.51 -4.58 -3.04
CA VAL A 9 20.13 -4.05 -2.92
C VAL A 9 19.33 -4.13 -4.24
N SER A 10 19.99 -4.28 -5.40
CA SER A 10 19.31 -4.22 -6.70
C SER A 10 18.75 -5.55 -7.19
N ASN A 11 19.13 -6.70 -6.61
CA ASN A 11 18.86 -8.00 -7.24
C ASN A 11 17.53 -8.67 -6.83
N GLY A 12 16.78 -8.09 -5.89
CA GLY A 12 15.53 -8.66 -5.36
C GLY A 12 14.22 -8.14 -5.98
N LEU A 13 14.29 -7.20 -6.94
CA LEU A 13 13.12 -6.45 -7.42
C LEU A 13 12.46 -6.99 -8.69
N PHE A 14 12.96 -8.10 -9.24
CA PHE A 14 12.43 -8.69 -10.46
C PHE A 14 11.98 -10.12 -10.20
N ARG A 15 10.71 -10.40 -10.49
CA ARG A 15 10.23 -11.78 -10.56
C ARG A 15 10.90 -12.49 -11.75
N ALA A 16 10.85 -13.83 -11.75
CA ALA A 16 11.40 -14.66 -12.83
C ALA A 16 10.83 -14.33 -14.23
N ASP A 17 9.74 -13.57 -14.33
CA ASP A 17 9.10 -13.10 -15.56
C ASP A 17 9.55 -11.67 -15.99
N GLY A 18 10.51 -11.06 -15.28
CA GLY A 18 11.02 -9.72 -15.55
C GLY A 18 10.09 -8.58 -15.14
N ARG A 19 8.94 -8.85 -14.53
CA ARG A 19 8.05 -7.80 -14.01
C ARG A 19 8.51 -7.36 -12.63
N SER A 20 8.52 -6.04 -12.44
CA SER A 20 8.76 -5.45 -11.12
C SER A 20 7.49 -5.53 -10.28
N PRO A 21 7.49 -6.21 -9.12
CA PRO A 21 6.34 -6.24 -8.20
C PRO A 21 5.89 -4.85 -7.77
N MET A 22 6.81 -3.89 -7.69
CA MET A 22 6.49 -2.50 -7.31
C MET A 22 5.63 -1.81 -8.38
N LEU A 23 5.94 -2.05 -9.65
CA LEU A 23 5.13 -1.51 -10.75
C LEU A 23 3.75 -2.17 -10.78
N GLU A 24 3.68 -3.48 -10.52
CA GLU A 24 2.41 -4.20 -10.44
C GLU A 24 1.54 -3.70 -9.29
N LEU A 25 2.12 -3.52 -8.10
CA LEU A 25 1.46 -2.91 -6.94
C LEU A 25 0.95 -1.50 -7.25
N SER A 26 1.79 -0.66 -7.85
CA SER A 26 1.41 0.71 -8.20
C SER A 26 0.18 0.71 -9.11
N ASN A 27 0.18 -0.12 -10.15
CA ASN A 27 -0.94 -0.26 -11.07
C ASN A 27 -2.19 -0.85 -10.41
N ALA A 28 -2.02 -1.83 -9.52
CA ALA A 28 -3.14 -2.44 -8.79
C ALA A 28 -3.81 -1.43 -7.85
N MET A 29 -3.03 -0.60 -7.15
CA MET A 29 -3.57 0.43 -6.26
C MET A 29 -4.34 1.52 -7.01
N VAL A 30 -3.91 1.89 -8.22
CA VAL A 30 -4.69 2.80 -9.07
C VAL A 30 -6.08 2.24 -9.37
N ARG A 31 -6.17 0.93 -9.67
CA ARG A 31 -7.44 0.26 -9.98
C ARG A 31 -8.32 0.16 -8.73
N LEU A 32 -7.77 -0.30 -7.61
CA LEU A 32 -8.51 -0.39 -6.35
C LEU A 32 -9.08 0.97 -5.93
N TYR A 33 -8.29 2.04 -6.00
CA TYR A 33 -8.81 3.38 -5.70
C TYR A 33 -9.94 3.80 -6.64
N LYS A 34 -9.81 3.50 -7.94
CA LYS A 34 -10.86 3.78 -8.91
C LYS A 34 -12.15 3.04 -8.57
N ASP A 35 -12.05 1.79 -8.17
CA ASP A 35 -13.21 0.96 -7.86
C ASP A 35 -13.88 1.41 -6.55
N VAL A 36 -13.10 1.83 -5.56
CA VAL A 36 -13.59 2.22 -4.23
C VAL A 36 -14.09 3.67 -4.19
N PHE A 37 -13.33 4.60 -4.78
CA PHE A 37 -13.61 6.04 -4.69
C PHE A 37 -14.19 6.62 -5.98
N GLY A 38 -14.32 5.82 -7.04
CA GLY A 38 -14.74 6.28 -8.37
C GLY A 38 -13.64 6.98 -9.16
N ARG A 39 -12.45 7.21 -8.56
CA ARG A 39 -11.28 7.79 -9.22
C ARG A 39 -9.99 7.19 -8.66
N GLY A 40 -9.13 6.73 -9.58
CA GLY A 40 -7.77 6.30 -9.27
C GLY A 40 -6.80 7.49 -9.25
N PRO A 41 -5.74 7.44 -8.41
CA PRO A 41 -4.59 8.32 -8.48
C PRO A 41 -3.99 8.36 -9.88
N THR A 42 -3.52 9.53 -10.32
CA THR A 42 -2.81 9.64 -11.61
C THR A 42 -1.35 9.25 -11.49
N LYS A 43 -0.80 9.25 -10.27
CA LYS A 43 0.51 8.70 -9.97
C LYS A 43 0.43 7.77 -8.77
N ALA A 44 1.02 6.59 -8.90
CA ALA A 44 1.20 5.64 -7.83
C ALA A 44 2.64 5.12 -7.87
N ARG A 45 3.30 5.06 -6.71
CA ARG A 45 4.66 4.53 -6.59
C ARG A 45 4.76 3.67 -5.32
N ALA A 46 5.06 2.39 -5.50
CA ALA A 46 5.32 1.46 -4.43
C ALA A 46 6.83 1.33 -4.18
N HIS A 47 7.22 1.33 -2.91
CA HIS A 47 8.61 1.22 -2.46
C HIS A 47 8.70 0.41 -1.18
N PHE A 48 9.76 -0.36 -1.04
CA PHE A 48 10.13 -0.90 0.26
C PHE A 48 10.83 0.17 1.11
N ALA A 49 10.47 0.23 2.40
CA ALA A 49 11.15 0.99 3.44
C ALA A 49 11.79 0.01 4.42
N GLY A 50 12.92 -0.60 4.02
CA GLY A 50 13.51 -1.74 4.72
C GLY A 50 12.93 -3.08 4.25
N PRO A 51 13.22 -4.20 4.94
CA PRO A 51 12.92 -5.55 4.44
C PRO A 51 11.43 -5.92 4.49
N ASP A 52 10.70 -5.38 5.47
CA ASP A 52 9.36 -5.87 5.84
C ASP A 52 8.31 -4.74 5.87
N THR A 53 8.61 -3.59 5.27
CA THR A 53 7.67 -2.47 5.19
C THR A 53 7.52 -2.00 3.76
N LEU A 54 6.29 -1.98 3.28
CA LEU A 54 5.89 -1.46 1.98
C LEU A 54 5.22 -0.10 2.18
N VAL A 55 5.64 0.87 1.37
CA VAL A 55 5.04 2.21 1.28
C VAL A 55 4.52 2.39 -0.13
N ILE A 56 3.27 2.82 -0.28
CA ILE A 56 2.69 3.17 -1.56
C ILE A 56 2.23 4.62 -1.49
N VAL A 57 2.87 5.47 -2.30
CA VAL A 57 2.52 6.89 -2.41
C VAL A 57 1.60 7.10 -3.60
N LEU A 58 0.50 7.79 -3.37
CA LEU A 58 -0.59 7.98 -4.31
C LEU A 58 -0.89 9.49 -4.41
N GLU A 59 -0.79 10.05 -5.61
CA GLU A 59 -1.00 11.49 -5.86
C GLU A 59 -2.19 11.71 -6.79
N ASP A 60 -2.87 12.86 -6.62
CA ASP A 60 -3.98 13.30 -7.47
C ASP A 60 -5.12 12.26 -7.50
N SER A 61 -5.54 11.89 -6.30
CA SER A 61 -6.50 10.82 -6.02
C SER A 61 -7.90 11.35 -5.74
N MET A 62 -8.05 12.64 -5.43
CA MET A 62 -9.33 13.21 -5.04
C MET A 62 -10.31 13.25 -6.21
N THR A 63 -11.54 12.90 -5.93
CA THR A 63 -12.69 13.16 -6.81
C THR A 63 -13.00 14.65 -6.86
N VAL A 64 -13.91 15.04 -7.77
CA VAL A 64 -14.41 16.43 -7.84
C VAL A 64 -15.08 16.84 -6.53
N ALA A 65 -15.87 15.95 -5.92
CA ALA A 65 -16.55 16.23 -4.66
C ALA A 65 -15.57 16.46 -3.51
N GLU A 66 -14.50 15.66 -3.44
CA GLU A 66 -13.48 15.79 -2.40
C GLU A 66 -12.64 17.06 -2.57
N ARG A 67 -12.29 17.43 -3.80
CA ARG A 67 -11.65 18.73 -4.07
C ARG A 67 -12.53 19.90 -3.66
N ASN A 68 -13.85 19.80 -3.86
CA ASN A 68 -14.79 20.83 -3.42
C ASN A 68 -14.88 20.91 -1.89
N LEU A 69 -14.85 19.78 -1.17
CA LEU A 69 -14.75 19.80 0.30
C LEU A 69 -13.46 20.47 0.76
N ALA A 70 -12.32 20.13 0.14
CA ALA A 70 -11.05 20.74 0.46
C ALA A 70 -11.05 22.26 0.20
N SER A 71 -11.67 22.73 -0.90
CA SER A 71 -11.76 24.17 -1.21
C SER A 71 -12.65 24.96 -0.25
N LEU A 72 -13.63 24.28 0.40
CA LEU A 72 -14.43 24.85 1.48
C LEU A 72 -13.72 24.82 2.84
N GLY A 73 -12.48 24.31 2.92
CA GLY A 73 -11.72 24.18 4.16
C GLY A 73 -12.11 22.95 5.00
N GLU A 74 -12.98 22.08 4.48
CA GLU A 74 -13.54 20.90 5.18
C GLU A 74 -12.59 19.70 5.20
N HIS A 75 -11.31 19.96 5.49
CA HIS A 75 -10.25 18.96 5.43
C HIS A 75 -10.45 17.82 6.43
N GLN A 76 -10.94 18.09 7.64
CA GLN A 76 -11.13 17.04 8.64
C GLN A 76 -12.22 16.05 8.19
N ARG A 77 -13.35 16.55 7.70
CA ARG A 77 -14.42 15.71 7.15
C ARG A 77 -13.94 14.86 5.98
N LEU A 78 -13.07 15.41 5.14
CA LEU A 78 -12.46 14.66 4.04
C LEU A 78 -11.54 13.55 4.53
N ARG A 79 -10.70 13.80 5.54
CA ARG A 79 -9.87 12.76 6.18
C ARG A 79 -10.74 11.66 6.77
N ASP A 80 -11.79 12.03 7.50
CA ASP A 80 -12.70 11.07 8.14
C ASP A 80 -13.42 10.21 7.09
N ALA A 81 -13.87 10.82 5.99
CA ALA A 81 -14.48 10.09 4.88
C ALA A 81 -13.51 9.09 4.25
N ARG A 82 -12.27 9.51 3.94
CA ARG A 82 -11.24 8.63 3.37
C ARG A 82 -10.89 7.47 4.30
N MET A 83 -10.67 7.75 5.59
CA MET A 83 -10.41 6.72 6.60
C MET A 83 -11.55 5.71 6.71
N PHE A 84 -12.81 6.17 6.68
CA PHE A 84 -13.98 5.27 6.76
C PHE A 84 -14.02 4.27 5.62
N PHE A 85 -13.86 4.74 4.38
CA PHE A 85 -13.88 3.86 3.20
C PHE A 85 -12.70 2.88 3.20
N GLN A 86 -11.53 3.29 3.69
CA GLN A 86 -10.35 2.45 3.72
C GLN A 86 -10.49 1.26 4.68
N TYR A 87 -11.13 1.44 5.84
CA TYR A 87 -11.46 0.30 6.71
C TYR A 87 -12.43 -0.68 6.06
N ALA A 88 -13.37 -0.19 5.26
CA ALA A 88 -14.34 -1.06 4.58
C ALA A 88 -13.69 -1.94 3.50
N VAL A 89 -12.53 -1.53 2.95
CA VAL A 89 -11.84 -2.20 1.84
C VAL A 89 -10.42 -2.67 2.19
N GLU A 90 -10.06 -2.62 3.48
CA GLU A 90 -8.74 -3.02 3.98
C GLU A 90 -8.37 -4.42 3.50
N ARG A 91 -9.35 -5.32 3.49
CA ARG A 91 -9.15 -6.72 3.09
C ARG A 91 -8.68 -6.81 1.63
N GLU A 92 -9.30 -6.10 0.71
CA GLU A 92 -8.99 -6.09 -0.72
C GLU A 92 -7.59 -5.52 -0.98
N PHE A 93 -7.22 -4.48 -0.25
CA PHE A 93 -5.89 -3.87 -0.29
C PHE A 93 -4.82 -4.87 0.15
N ARG A 94 -5.01 -5.48 1.33
CA ARG A 94 -4.10 -6.51 1.85
C ARG A 94 -3.98 -7.68 0.89
N GLN A 95 -5.10 -8.24 0.45
CA GLN A 95 -5.10 -9.39 -0.46
C GLN A 95 -4.33 -9.10 -1.75
N THR A 96 -4.49 -7.91 -2.31
CA THR A 96 -3.75 -7.48 -3.51
C THR A 96 -2.24 -7.46 -3.25
N VAL A 97 -1.82 -6.88 -2.12
CA VAL A 97 -0.40 -6.85 -1.73
C VAL A 97 0.15 -8.26 -1.52
N GLU A 98 -0.57 -9.10 -0.79
CA GLU A 98 -0.17 -10.46 -0.46
C GLU A 98 -0.05 -11.34 -1.70
N GLN A 99 -0.96 -11.20 -2.68
CA GLN A 99 -0.91 -11.94 -3.94
C GLN A 99 0.31 -11.55 -4.79
N ILE A 100 0.61 -10.25 -4.88
CA ILE A 100 1.72 -9.76 -5.71
C ILE A 100 3.08 -10.12 -5.08
N LEU A 101 3.19 -9.96 -3.76
CA LEU A 101 4.45 -10.18 -3.04
C LEU A 101 4.63 -11.61 -2.53
N GLY A 102 3.57 -12.40 -2.41
CA GLY A 102 3.63 -13.73 -1.81
C GLY A 102 3.95 -13.71 -0.30
N ARG A 103 3.74 -12.59 0.38
CA ARG A 103 4.05 -12.37 1.80
C ARG A 103 2.81 -11.82 2.50
N ARG A 104 2.48 -12.34 3.69
CA ARG A 104 1.32 -11.87 4.45
C ARG A 104 1.56 -10.47 5.00
N THR A 105 0.49 -9.68 5.08
CA THR A 105 0.47 -8.38 5.74
C THR A 105 0.22 -8.56 7.23
N VAL A 106 1.00 -7.85 8.06
CA VAL A 106 0.82 -7.79 9.51
C VAL A 106 -0.08 -6.61 9.85
N ALA A 107 0.29 -5.39 9.43
CA ALA A 107 -0.50 -4.19 9.62
C ALA A 107 -0.78 -3.46 8.29
N PHE A 108 -1.86 -2.70 8.27
CA PHE A 108 -2.23 -1.76 7.23
C PHE A 108 -2.51 -0.40 7.88
N ILE A 109 -1.88 0.64 7.38
CA ILE A 109 -2.03 2.01 7.87
C ILE A 109 -2.21 2.91 6.66
N SER A 110 -3.24 3.75 6.72
CA SER A 110 -3.51 4.75 5.69
C SER A 110 -3.44 6.16 6.25
N GLY A 111 -3.02 7.10 5.41
CA GLY A 111 -3.12 8.53 5.68
C GLY A 111 -3.23 9.35 4.40
N ILE A 112 -3.80 10.55 4.52
CA ILE A 112 -3.90 11.50 3.41
C ILE A 112 -3.58 12.93 3.88
N ASP A 113 -2.72 13.61 3.12
CA ASP A 113 -2.66 15.07 3.13
C ASP A 113 -3.69 15.61 2.14
N THR A 114 -4.76 16.20 2.69
CA THR A 114 -5.86 16.73 1.90
C THR A 114 -5.54 18.06 1.21
N ARG A 115 -4.44 18.72 1.54
CA ARG A 115 -4.02 19.98 0.89
C ARG A 115 -3.22 19.69 -0.36
N GLU A 116 -2.38 18.67 -0.30
CA GLU A 116 -1.49 18.28 -1.39
C GLU A 116 -2.08 17.18 -2.28
N ASP A 117 -3.23 16.59 -1.90
CA ASP A 117 -3.81 15.39 -2.52
C ASP A 117 -2.77 14.26 -2.67
N VAL A 118 -2.18 13.93 -1.52
CA VAL A 118 -1.21 12.85 -1.38
C VAL A 118 -1.72 11.88 -0.33
N ALA A 119 -2.05 10.68 -0.75
CA ALA A 119 -2.33 9.56 0.13
C ALA A 119 -1.11 8.63 0.22
N VAL A 120 -0.94 8.02 1.38
CA VAL A 120 0.10 7.02 1.62
C VAL A 120 -0.53 5.80 2.27
N GLU A 121 -0.28 4.65 1.66
CA GLU A 121 -0.68 3.34 2.15
C GLU A 121 0.55 2.57 2.61
N LEU A 122 0.55 2.17 3.87
CA LEU A 122 1.65 1.49 4.54
C LEU A 122 1.23 0.07 4.90
N PHE A 123 2.07 -0.89 4.57
CA PHE A 123 1.90 -2.28 4.97
C PHE A 123 3.16 -2.75 5.66
N THR A 124 3.02 -3.32 6.85
CA THR A 124 4.08 -4.18 7.40
C THR A 124 3.83 -5.61 6.96
N LEU A 125 4.89 -6.35 6.70
CA LEU A 125 4.85 -7.70 6.16
C LEU A 125 5.48 -8.67 7.15
N GLU A 126 5.12 -9.94 7.06
CA GLU A 126 5.85 -10.97 7.80
C GLU A 126 7.30 -11.04 7.31
N PRO A 127 8.29 -11.25 8.21
CA PRO A 127 9.69 -11.39 7.83
C PRO A 127 9.91 -12.50 6.80
N GLU A 128 10.85 -12.29 5.89
CA GLU A 128 11.25 -13.34 4.95
C GLU A 128 11.81 -14.56 5.70
N GLY A 129 11.29 -15.76 5.37
CA GLY A 129 11.71 -17.01 6.02
C GLY A 129 10.93 -17.40 7.28
N ALA A 130 9.96 -16.59 7.73
CA ALA A 130 9.05 -16.97 8.81
C ALA A 130 7.97 -17.96 8.32
N VAL A 131 8.36 -19.18 7.93
CA VAL A 131 7.42 -20.30 7.85
C VAL A 131 7.53 -21.09 9.15
N GLU A 132 6.84 -20.61 10.19
CA GLU A 132 6.34 -21.54 11.21
C GLU A 132 4.82 -21.65 11.05
N PRO A 133 4.27 -22.86 10.84
CA PRO A 133 2.84 -23.07 10.93
C PRO A 133 2.42 -22.72 12.35
N ARG A 134 1.65 -21.64 12.51
CA ARG A 134 0.97 -21.40 13.77
C ARG A 134 -0.04 -22.52 13.96
N ALA A 135 0.30 -23.47 14.83
CA ALA A 135 -0.66 -24.40 15.40
C ALA A 135 -1.89 -23.59 15.82
N ALA A 136 -3.07 -24.07 15.43
CA ALA A 136 -4.35 -23.47 15.74
C ALA A 136 -4.36 -23.06 17.21
N ALA A 137 -4.17 -21.76 17.48
CA ALA A 137 -4.21 -21.23 18.82
C ALA A 137 -5.69 -21.21 19.21
N ASP A 138 -6.07 -22.32 19.83
CA ASP A 138 -7.07 -22.47 20.88
C ASP A 138 -8.31 -21.59 20.77
N ARG A 139 -9.39 -22.26 20.37
CA ARG A 139 -10.71 -22.06 20.98
C ARG A 139 -10.54 -21.87 22.48
N VAL A 140 -11.10 -20.80 23.05
CA VAL A 140 -11.96 -20.83 24.26
C VAL A 140 -12.69 -19.47 24.39
N PRO A 141 -13.86 -19.38 25.02
CA PRO A 141 -15.12 -20.11 24.83
C PRO A 141 -16.19 -19.26 24.12
#